data_AF-A0A1M5HXH2-F1
#
_entry.id   AF-A0A1M5HXH2-F1
#
_cell.length_a   1.000
_cell.length_b   1.000
_cell.length_c   1.000
_cell.angle_alpha   90.00
_cell.angle_beta   90.00
_cell.angle_gamma   90.00
#
_symmetry.space_group_name_H-M   'P 1'
#
loop_
_entity.id
_entity.type
_entity.pdbx_description
1 polymer ?
#
loop_
_entity_poly.entity_id
_entity_poly.type
_entity_poly.pdbx_seq_one_letter_code
_entity_poly.pdbx_strand_id
1 'polypeptide(L)'
;MDKSKSFQTPSFLTYESKSLDYSIFQLNLFLNGYDEVSKPYKIDYNTLLMSYHLSPGRSLDEFCQDQTIGYFLLNPTYDSAEAREAFCLEIREFLTGL
;
A
#
# COMPACT_ATOMS: atom_id res chain seq x y z
N MET A 1 13.58 -9.97 36.30
CA MET A 1 12.51 -10.46 35.40
C MET A 1 11.51 -9.34 35.21
N ASP A 2 10.88 -9.31 34.03
CA ASP A 2 9.75 -8.47 33.62
C ASP A 2 10.04 -7.07 33.03
N LYS A 3 10.03 -6.97 31.70
CA LYS A 3 8.82 -6.67 30.92
C LYS A 3 9.18 -6.68 29.44
N SER A 4 8.54 -7.56 28.69
CA SER A 4 8.41 -7.50 27.24
C SER A 4 7.94 -6.11 26.82
N LYS A 5 8.88 -5.22 26.47
CA LYS A 5 8.53 -4.03 25.69
C LYS A 5 8.20 -4.55 24.30
N SER A 6 6.93 -4.87 24.10
CA SER A 6 6.38 -4.95 22.75
C SER A 6 6.75 -3.64 22.07
N PHE A 7 7.58 -3.72 21.03
CA PHE A 7 7.72 -2.62 20.09
C PHE A 7 6.36 -2.52 19.42
N GLN A 8 5.47 -1.71 19.98
CA GLN A 8 4.26 -1.30 19.29
C GLN A 8 4.73 -0.44 18.13
N THR A 9 4.65 -0.98 16.92
CA THR A 9 4.81 -0.21 15.70
C THR A 9 3.84 0.96 15.79
N PRO A 10 4.30 2.22 15.79
CA PRO A 10 3.41 3.35 15.94
C PRO A 10 2.43 3.33 14.77
N SER A 11 1.15 3.09 15.08
CA SER A 11 0.10 3.13 14.08
C SER A 11 -0.01 4.56 13.58
N PHE A 12 0.14 4.74 12.27
CA PHE A 12 0.04 6.02 11.59
C PHE A 12 -1.29 6.74 11.90
N LEU A 13 -2.34 6.00 12.22
CA LEU A 13 -3.67 6.50 12.57
C LEU A 13 -3.78 7.08 13.99
N THR A 14 -2.76 6.94 14.85
CA THR A 14 -2.88 7.29 16.28
C THR A 14 -2.43 8.72 16.65
N TYR A 15 -1.93 9.50 15.68
CA TYR A 15 -1.51 10.88 15.92
C TYR A 15 -2.56 11.90 15.44
N GLU A 16 -3.72 11.91 16.10
CA GLU A 16 -4.86 12.81 15.81
C GLU A 16 -4.56 14.32 15.99
N SER A 17 -3.35 14.70 16.44
CA SER A 17 -3.02 16.10 16.74
C SER A 17 -2.34 16.89 15.61
N LYS A 18 -2.11 16.30 14.43
CA LYS A 18 -1.38 16.96 13.34
C LYS A 18 -2.27 17.20 12.12
N SER A 19 -1.98 18.29 11.39
CA SER A 19 -2.73 18.72 10.21
C SER A 19 -2.79 17.64 9.14
N LEU A 20 -3.85 17.65 8.33
CA LEU A 20 -4.04 16.73 7.19
C LEU A 20 -2.78 16.60 6.32
N ASP A 21 -2.06 17.70 6.08
CA ASP A 21 -0.81 17.74 5.31
C ASP A 21 0.31 16.89 5.93
N TYR A 22 0.40 16.86 7.26
CA TYR A 22 1.40 16.07 7.96
C TYR A 22 1.10 14.58 7.87
N SER A 23 -0.18 14.21 7.98
CA SER A 23 -0.62 12.82 7.77
C SER A 23 -0.33 12.39 6.33
N ILE A 24 -0.66 13.23 5.33
CA ILE A 24 -0.34 12.94 3.93
C ILE A 24 1.17 12.81 3.72
N PHE A 25 2.00 13.65 4.36
CA PHE A 25 3.45 13.56 4.28
C PHE A 25 4.00 12.27 4.90
N GLN A 26 3.52 11.88 6.08
CA GLN A 26 3.92 10.63 6.74
C GLN A 26 3.45 9.39 5.99
N LEU A 27 2.24 9.41 5.42
CA LEU A 27 1.74 8.38 4.53
C LEU A 27 2.67 8.25 3.32
N ASN A 28 3.02 9.36 2.66
CA ASN A 28 3.99 9.34 1.56
C ASN A 28 5.35 8.78 1.98
N LEU A 29 5.86 9.13 3.16
CA LEU A 29 7.13 8.58 3.67
C LEU A 29 7.05 7.07 3.93
N PHE A 30 5.95 6.59 4.49
CA PHE A 30 5.76 5.16 4.76
C PHE A 30 5.64 4.37 3.45
N LEU A 31 4.85 4.89 2.51
CA LEU A 31 4.58 4.26 1.22
C LEU A 31 5.80 4.25 0.28
N ASN A 32 6.66 5.28 0.37
CA ASN A 32 7.86 5.42 -0.46
C ASN A 32 9.18 5.07 0.26
N GLY A 33 9.12 4.70 1.54
CA GLY A 33 10.30 4.53 2.39
C GLY A 33 10.91 3.12 2.42
N TYR A 34 10.36 2.16 1.69
CA TYR A 34 10.88 0.79 1.67
C TYR A 34 12.02 0.61 0.67
N ASP A 35 13.11 -0.01 1.13
CA ASP A 35 14.30 -0.34 0.34
C ASP A 35 13.93 -1.34 -0.77
N GLU A 36 14.51 -1.20 -1.97
CA GLU A 36 14.20 -2.03 -3.15
C GLU A 36 14.49 -3.53 -2.91
N VAL A 37 15.34 -3.84 -1.92
CA VAL A 37 15.65 -5.20 -1.46
C VAL A 37 14.47 -5.84 -0.73
N SER A 38 13.62 -5.04 -0.07
CA SER A 38 12.51 -5.50 0.76
C SER A 38 11.15 -5.45 0.08
N LYS A 39 11.02 -4.61 -0.96
CA LYS A 39 9.77 -4.43 -1.71
C LYS A 39 10.12 -4.34 -3.21
N PRO A 40 9.93 -5.43 -3.97
CA PRO A 40 10.35 -5.49 -5.38
C PRO A 40 9.41 -4.70 -6.30
N TYR A 41 8.44 -3.97 -5.76
CA TYR A 41 7.46 -3.20 -6.50
C TYR A 41 7.19 -1.85 -5.84
N LYS A 42 6.79 -0.86 -6.66
CA LYS A 42 6.41 0.47 -6.19
C LYS A 42 4.96 0.73 -6.59
N ILE A 43 4.17 1.24 -5.65
CA ILE A 43 2.80 1.65 -5.88
C ILE A 43 2.75 3.17 -5.86
N ASP A 44 2.29 3.77 -6.96
CA ASP A 44 1.86 5.17 -6.93
C ASP A 44 0.43 5.22 -6.41
N TYR A 45 0.30 5.48 -5.11
CA TYR A 45 -0.99 5.48 -4.41
C TYR A 45 -1.91 6.62 -4.84
N ASN A 46 -1.38 7.74 -5.32
CA ASN A 46 -2.23 8.82 -5.85
C ASN A 46 -2.86 8.38 -7.18
N THR A 47 -2.04 7.85 -8.08
CA THR A 47 -2.52 7.31 -9.36
C THR A 47 -3.49 6.15 -9.14
N LEU A 48 -3.19 5.26 -8.19
CA LEU A 48 -4.07 4.15 -7.80
C LEU A 48 -5.43 4.63 -7.29
N LEU A 49 -5.44 5.58 -6.35
CA LEU A 49 -6.67 6.13 -5.76
C LEU A 49 -7.54 6.80 -6.81
N MET A 50 -6.93 7.62 -7.67
CA MET A 50 -7.63 8.26 -8.78
C MET A 50 -8.19 7.22 -9.76
N SER A 51 -7.41 6.19 -10.10
CA SER A 51 -7.84 5.12 -10.99
C SER A 51 -9.02 4.33 -10.41
N TYR A 52 -9.03 4.10 -9.11
CA TYR A 52 -10.14 3.43 -8.42
C TYR A 52 -11.44 4.23 -8.53
N HIS A 53 -11.39 5.53 -8.21
CA HIS A 53 -12.55 6.41 -8.31
C HIS A 53 -13.07 6.60 -9.75
N LEU A 54 -12.19 6.48 -10.74
CA LEU A 54 -12.53 6.58 -12.16
C LEU A 54 -12.97 5.24 -12.79
N SER A 55 -13.02 4.15 -12.02
CA SER A 55 -13.36 2.82 -12.52
C SER A 55 -14.74 2.35 -12.04
N PRO A 56 -15.85 2.93 -12.57
CA PRO A 56 -17.19 2.64 -12.09
C PRO A 56 -17.58 1.18 -12.35
N GLY A 57 -18.29 0.58 -11.38
CA GLY A 57 -18.92 -0.73 -11.52
C GLY A 57 -18.01 -1.95 -11.34
N ARG A 58 -16.73 -1.76 -10.97
CA ARG A 58 -15.84 -2.86 -10.59
C ARG A 58 -15.90 -3.13 -9.09
N SER A 59 -15.86 -4.39 -8.71
CA SER A 59 -15.62 -4.75 -7.31
C SER A 59 -14.19 -4.37 -6.91
N LEU A 60 -13.96 -4.21 -5.61
CA LEU A 60 -12.63 -3.92 -5.08
C LEU A 60 -11.64 -5.02 -5.46
N ASP A 61 -12.03 -6.30 -5.33
CA ASP A 61 -11.16 -7.44 -5.62
C ASP A 61 -10.77 -7.49 -7.10
N GLU A 62 -11.74 -7.26 -8.02
CA GLU A 62 -11.46 -7.17 -9.46
C GLU A 62 -10.51 -6.01 -9.77
N PHE A 63 -10.70 -4.86 -9.13
CA PHE A 63 -9.81 -3.72 -9.31
C PHE A 63 -8.38 -4.04 -8.85
N CYS A 64 -8.22 -4.58 -7.65
CA CYS A 64 -6.92 -4.97 -7.11
C CYS A 64 -6.21 -5.98 -8.00
N GLN A 65 -6.95 -6.99 -8.49
CA GLN A 65 -6.40 -8.02 -9.38
C GLN A 65 -5.97 -7.44 -10.74
N ASP A 66 -6.76 -6.55 -11.33
CA ASP A 66 -6.43 -5.89 -12.59
C ASP A 66 -5.18 -5.00 -12.46
N GLN A 67 -5.06 -4.23 -11.37
CA GLN A 67 -3.87 -3.43 -11.11
C GLN A 67 -2.64 -4.32 -10.90
N THR A 68 -2.79 -5.43 -10.18
CA THR A 68 -1.71 -6.40 -9.95
C THR A 68 -1.22 -7.00 -11.26
N ILE A 69 -2.14 -7.50 -12.10
CA ILE A 69 -1.80 -8.07 -13.40
C ILE A 69 -1.15 -7.01 -14.28
N GLY A 70 -1.73 -5.81 -14.36
CA GLY A 70 -1.20 -4.71 -15.17
C GLY A 70 0.23 -4.32 -14.77
N TYR A 71 0.50 -4.22 -13.46
CA TYR A 71 1.83 -3.88 -12.97
C TYR A 71 2.87 -4.93 -13.35
N PHE A 72 2.63 -6.22 -13.09
CA PHE A 72 3.61 -7.27 -13.31
C PHE A 72 3.76 -7.66 -14.79
N LEU A 73 2.75 -7.41 -15.64
CA LEU A 73 2.91 -7.48 -17.08
C LEU A 73 3.96 -6.47 -17.60
N LEU A 74 4.03 -5.28 -16.98
CA LEU A 74 4.99 -4.24 -17.33
C LEU A 74 6.32 -4.37 -16.57
N ASN A 75 6.33 -5.14 -15.47
CA ASN A 75 7.48 -5.32 -14.59
C ASN A 75 7.77 -6.82 -14.34
N PRO A 76 8.02 -7.62 -15.41
CA PRO A 76 8.10 -9.08 -15.30
C PRO A 76 9.32 -9.57 -14.49
N THR A 77 10.36 -8.75 -14.35
CA THR A 77 11.55 -9.10 -13.57
C THR A 77 11.27 -9.29 -12.08
N TYR A 78 10.20 -8.68 -11.58
CA TYR A 78 9.79 -8.73 -10.18
C TYR A 78 8.59 -9.65 -9.94
N ASP A 79 8.17 -10.37 -10.97
CA ASP A 79 6.93 -11.14 -10.98
C ASP A 79 7.09 -12.49 -10.28
N SER A 80 6.50 -12.62 -9.10
CA SER A 80 6.34 -13.88 -8.37
C SER A 80 4.93 -13.99 -7.80
N ALA A 81 4.52 -15.20 -7.40
CA ALA A 81 3.21 -15.40 -6.78
C ALA A 81 3.07 -14.58 -5.48
N GLU A 82 4.12 -14.57 -4.67
CA GLU A 82 4.21 -13.82 -3.41
C GLU A 82 4.17 -12.32 -3.66
N ALA A 83 4.88 -11.83 -4.69
CA ALA A 83 4.90 -10.41 -5.04
C ALA A 83 3.52 -9.94 -5.51
N ARG A 84 2.81 -10.74 -6.31
CA ARG A 84 1.43 -10.46 -6.75
C ARG A 84 0.45 -10.43 -5.59
N GLU A 85 0.51 -11.42 -4.70
CA GLU A 85 -0.36 -11.49 -3.53
C GLU A 85 -0.14 -10.28 -2.61
N ALA A 86 1.12 -9.97 -2.29
CA ALA A 86 1.46 -8.83 -1.46
C ALA A 86 1.01 -7.50 -2.08
N PHE A 87 1.23 -7.32 -3.39
CA PHE A 87 0.79 -6.11 -4.11
C PHE A 87 -0.74 -5.94 -4.08
N CYS A 88 -1.48 -7.03 -4.33
CA CYS A 88 -2.94 -7.03 -4.31
C CYS A 88 -3.49 -6.70 -2.91
N LEU A 89 -2.93 -7.31 -1.86
CA LEU A 89 -3.30 -7.04 -0.48
C LEU A 89 -3.03 -5.59 -0.09
N GLU A 90 -1.87 -5.06 -0.46
CA GLU A 90 -1.48 -3.69 -0.12
C GLU A 90 -2.38 -2.64 -0.79
N ILE A 91 -2.77 -2.85 -2.05
CA ILE A 91 -3.78 -2.02 -2.72
C ILE A 91 -5.10 -2.08 -1.96
N ARG A 92 -5.54 -3.27 -1.58
CA ARG A 92 -6.81 -3.49 -0.91
C ARG A 92 -6.84 -2.79 0.45
N GLU A 93 -5.79 -2.96 1.25
CA GLU A 93 -5.61 -2.30 2.55
C GLU A 93 -5.63 -0.78 2.38
N PHE A 94 -4.86 -0.26 1.43
CA PHE A 94 -4.83 1.17 1.14
C PHE A 94 -6.22 1.74 0.76
N LEU A 95 -6.97 1.07 -0.11
CA LEU A 95 -8.28 1.53 -0.56
C LEU A 95 -9.39 1.38 0.49
N THR A 96 -9.24 0.44 1.43
CA THR A 96 -10.21 0.20 2.51
C THR A 96 -9.86 0.92 3.81
N GLY A 97 -8.63 1.40 3.95
CA GLY A 97 -8.12 2.00 5.18
C GLY A 97 -7.94 1.00 6.32
N LEU A 98 -7.81 -0.29 6.01
CA LEU A 98 -7.58 -1.39 6.96
C LEU A 98 -6.09 -1.63 7.21
#